data_AF-A0A529JZH8-F1
#
_entry.id   AF-A0A529JZH8-F1
#
_cell.length_a   1.000
_cell.length_b   1.000
_cell.length_c   1.000
_cell.angle_alpha   90.00
_cell.angle_beta   90.00
_cell.angle_gamma   90.00
#
_symmetry.space_group_name_H-M   'P 1'
#
loop_
_entity.id
_entity.type
_entity.pdbx_description
1 polymer ?
#
loop_
_entity_poly.entity_id
_entity_poly.type
_entity_poly.pdbx_seq_one_letter_code
_entity_poly.pdbx_strand_id
1 'polypeptide(L)'
;EKTLRELTSRIRDESLRYHYQQEMRERVLTFFGTQRGARQGYQGGRQDGRPGGRFQGKGSAPGGQFARGGNAGGRTAITESLGRSALVKRGSEGMSVREATIIAALVNHPALIDENFEHVEFLDLANTDLKRLHAAILDAMAHDMANDRDAVIATIERAGYGEIWARVVALIKRARQWPALE
;
A
#
# COMPACT_ATOMS: atom_id res chain seq x y z
N GLU A 1 -3.30 -19.73 -11.03
CA GLU A 1 -4.07 -19.72 -12.31
C GLU A 1 -5.23 -20.73 -12.31
N LYS A 2 -4.99 -22.02 -12.08
CA LYS A 2 -6.04 -23.07 -12.10
C LYS A 2 -7.20 -22.81 -11.13
N THR A 3 -6.90 -22.42 -9.89
CA THR A 3 -7.91 -22.09 -8.86
C THR A 3 -8.79 -20.88 -9.22
N LEU A 4 -8.22 -19.85 -9.85
CA LEU A 4 -8.97 -18.66 -10.29
C LEU A 4 -9.91 -18.98 -11.45
N ARG A 5 -9.46 -19.80 -12.40
CA ARG A 5 -10.30 -20.28 -13.51
C ARG A 5 -11.48 -21.10 -12.99
N GLU A 6 -11.23 -21.99 -12.02
CA GLU A 6 -12.27 -22.79 -11.39
C GLU A 6 -13.32 -21.93 -10.67
N LEU A 7 -12.90 -20.89 -9.93
CA LEU A 7 -13.83 -19.98 -9.27
C LEU A 7 -14.71 -19.20 -10.27
N THR A 8 -14.11 -18.67 -11.35
CA THR A 8 -14.90 -17.99 -12.41
C THR A 8 -15.85 -18.93 -13.14
N SER A 9 -15.56 -20.24 -13.20
CA SER A 9 -16.45 -21.23 -13.84
C SER A 9 -17.74 -21.49 -13.06
N ARG A 10 -17.81 -21.13 -11.77
CA ARG A 10 -19.00 -21.27 -10.92
C ARG A 10 -20.04 -20.16 -11.13
N ILE A 11 -19.73 -19.13 -11.92
CA ILE A 11 -20.66 -18.06 -12.26
C ILE A 11 -21.77 -18.63 -13.17
N ARG A 12 -23.02 -18.51 -12.72
CA ARG A 12 -24.21 -19.06 -13.41
C ARG A 12 -24.56 -18.32 -14.70
N ASP A 13 -24.26 -17.02 -14.76
CA ASP A 13 -24.53 -16.18 -15.93
C ASP A 13 -23.37 -16.26 -16.93
N GLU A 14 -23.69 -16.64 -18.16
CA GLU A 14 -22.75 -16.83 -19.26
C GLU A 14 -22.02 -15.53 -19.65
N SER A 15 -22.77 -14.42 -19.71
CA SER A 15 -22.24 -13.13 -20.15
C SER A 15 -21.24 -12.60 -19.13
N LEU A 16 -21.59 -12.67 -17.85
CA LEU A 16 -20.70 -12.30 -16.75
C LEU A 16 -19.49 -13.22 -16.71
N ARG A 17 -19.69 -14.54 -16.83
CA ARG A 17 -18.60 -15.51 -16.82
C ARG A 17 -17.54 -15.20 -17.87
N TYR A 18 -17.94 -14.87 -19.10
CA TYR A 18 -17.01 -14.49 -20.16
C TYR A 18 -16.19 -13.25 -19.79
N HIS A 19 -16.86 -12.16 -19.37
CA HIS A 19 -16.18 -10.92 -19.00
C HIS A 19 -15.22 -11.08 -17.82
N TYR A 20 -15.64 -11.81 -16.78
CA TYR A 20 -14.81 -12.07 -15.60
C TYR A 20 -13.63 -12.99 -15.93
N GLN A 21 -13.80 -14.00 -16.78
CA GLN A 21 -12.68 -14.85 -17.22
C GLN A 21 -11.63 -14.04 -17.99
N GLN A 22 -12.06 -13.14 -18.87
CA GLN A 22 -11.17 -12.26 -19.62
C GLN A 22 -10.41 -11.32 -18.69
N GLU A 23 -11.11 -10.64 -17.78
CA GLU A 23 -10.49 -9.71 -16.83
C GLU A 23 -9.50 -10.42 -15.88
N MET A 24 -9.85 -11.60 -15.37
CA MET A 24 -8.96 -12.36 -14.49
C MET A 24 -7.70 -12.85 -15.22
N ARG A 25 -7.82 -13.21 -16.51
CA ARG A 25 -6.66 -13.57 -17.33
C ARG A 25 -5.73 -12.38 -17.55
N GLU A 26 -6.27 -11.21 -17.84
CA GLU A 26 -5.49 -9.98 -18.00
C GLU A 26 -4.78 -9.57 -16.70
N ARG A 27 -5.46 -9.69 -15.55
CA ARG A 27 -4.86 -9.42 -14.23
C ARG A 27 -3.71 -10.38 -13.93
N VAL A 28 -3.87 -11.68 -14.20
CA VAL A 28 -2.80 -12.68 -14.04
C VAL A 28 -1.62 -12.37 -14.96
N LEU A 29 -1.87 -12.04 -16.24
CA LEU A 29 -0.83 -11.66 -17.18
C LEU A 29 -0.11 -10.37 -16.80
N THR A 30 -0.82 -9.38 -16.27
CA THR A 30 -0.23 -8.11 -15.83
C THR A 30 0.62 -8.31 -14.57
N PHE A 31 0.15 -9.14 -13.64
CA PHE A 31 0.83 -9.38 -12.38
C PHE A 31 2.06 -10.29 -12.53
N PHE A 32 1.97 -11.35 -13.35
CA PHE A 32 3.05 -12.33 -13.53
C PHE A 32 3.87 -12.15 -14.83
N GLY A 33 3.31 -11.47 -15.85
CA GLY A 33 3.96 -11.25 -17.14
C GLY A 33 4.87 -10.02 -17.18
N THR A 34 4.61 -9.01 -16.35
CA THR A 34 5.48 -7.81 -16.27
C THR A 34 6.88 -8.09 -15.70
N GLN A 35 7.13 -9.30 -15.16
CA GLN A 35 8.47 -9.71 -14.72
C GLN A 35 9.35 -10.38 -15.78
N ARG A 36 8.87 -10.61 -17.02
CA ARG A 36 9.70 -11.21 -18.10
C ARG A 36 10.03 -10.29 -19.28
N GLY A 37 9.73 -9.00 -19.20
CA GLY A 37 9.88 -8.07 -20.33
C GLY A 37 10.87 -6.91 -20.17
N ALA A 38 11.62 -6.80 -19.07
CA ALA A 38 12.47 -5.63 -18.81
C ALA A 38 13.99 -5.88 -19.00
N ARG A 39 14.39 -6.92 -19.75
CA ARG A 39 15.76 -7.07 -20.23
C ARG A 39 15.75 -7.50 -21.70
N GLN A 40 16.65 -6.89 -22.46
CA GLN A 40 16.95 -7.11 -23.87
C GLN A 40 16.11 -6.34 -24.91
N GLY A 41 16.09 -5.02 -24.77
CA GLY A 41 16.00 -4.13 -25.93
C GLY A 41 17.28 -4.24 -26.76
N TYR A 42 17.15 -4.89 -27.92
CA TYR A 42 17.70 -4.51 -29.22
C TYR A 42 18.85 -3.48 -29.26
N GLN A 43 20.09 -3.94 -29.48
CA GLN A 43 21.09 -3.19 -30.26
C GLN A 43 21.90 -4.18 -31.10
N GLY A 44 21.38 -4.47 -32.29
CA GLY A 44 22.16 -5.01 -33.39
C GLY A 44 23.06 -3.92 -33.96
N GLY A 45 24.31 -4.26 -34.24
CA GLY A 45 25.27 -3.36 -34.88
C GLY A 45 26.67 -3.94 -34.89
N ARG A 46 26.93 -4.85 -35.85
CA ARG A 46 28.28 -5.25 -36.24
C ARG A 46 28.98 -4.06 -36.90
N GLN A 47 30.21 -3.74 -36.53
CA GLN A 47 31.22 -3.41 -37.54
C GLN A 47 32.65 -3.58 -37.00
N ASP A 48 33.37 -4.43 -37.71
CA ASP A 48 34.79 -4.73 -37.67
C ASP A 48 35.70 -3.50 -37.89
N GLY A 49 36.95 -3.54 -37.38
CA GLY A 49 38.05 -2.82 -38.06
C GLY A 49 39.21 -2.21 -37.25
N ARG A 50 40.10 -3.06 -36.71
CA ARG A 50 41.58 -2.92 -36.70
C ARG A 50 42.32 -1.88 -35.80
N PRO A 51 43.63 -2.12 -35.53
CA PRO A 51 44.27 -1.86 -34.24
C PRO A 51 45.40 -0.81 -34.28
N GLY A 52 45.74 -0.25 -33.11
CA GLY A 52 47.04 0.39 -32.92
C GLY A 52 47.08 1.44 -31.82
N GLY A 53 48.07 1.33 -30.92
CA GLY A 53 48.44 2.44 -30.04
C GLY A 53 48.74 2.02 -28.61
N ARG A 54 49.98 1.58 -28.35
CA ARG A 54 50.56 1.46 -27.01
C ARG A 54 50.52 2.82 -26.30
N PHE A 55 50.03 2.85 -25.07
CA PHE A 55 50.75 3.59 -24.04
C PHE A 55 50.68 2.86 -22.70
N GLN A 56 51.84 2.89 -22.05
CA GLN A 56 52.28 2.02 -21.00
C GLN A 56 52.14 2.75 -19.66
N GLY A 57 51.62 2.05 -18.66
CA GLY A 57 52.20 2.11 -17.33
C GLY A 57 51.37 2.72 -16.22
N LYS A 58 51.18 1.87 -15.19
CA LYS A 58 51.50 2.13 -13.78
C LYS A 58 50.32 2.43 -12.87
N GLY A 59 49.97 1.44 -12.04
CA GLY A 59 49.17 1.64 -10.83
C GLY A 59 48.48 0.37 -10.37
N SER A 60 49.12 -0.35 -9.47
CA SER A 60 48.68 -1.61 -8.86
C SER A 60 47.37 -1.46 -8.07
N ALA A 61 46.40 -2.37 -8.29
CA ALA A 61 45.44 -2.77 -7.25
C ALA A 61 46.16 -3.71 -6.26
N PRO A 62 45.69 -3.95 -5.01
CA PRO A 62 44.42 -4.66 -4.76
C PRO A 62 43.68 -4.28 -3.47
N GLY A 63 42.43 -4.72 -3.31
CA GLY A 63 41.85 -4.90 -1.98
C GLY A 63 40.41 -4.45 -1.85
N GLY A 64 39.47 -5.38 -2.07
CA GLY A 64 38.17 -5.29 -1.43
C GLY A 64 38.29 -5.62 0.06
N GLN A 65 37.40 -5.09 0.88
CA GLN A 65 36.87 -5.83 2.03
C GLN A 65 35.63 -5.12 2.58
N PHE A 66 34.58 -5.92 2.74
CA PHE A 66 33.47 -5.68 3.63
C PHE A 66 33.94 -5.48 5.08
N ALA A 67 33.49 -4.41 5.75
CA ALA A 67 33.37 -4.29 7.21
C ALA A 67 32.38 -3.14 7.49
N ARG A 68 31.08 -3.37 7.73
CA ARG A 68 30.43 -3.89 8.94
C ARG A 68 30.67 -2.99 10.17
N GLY A 69 29.60 -2.35 10.64
CA GLY A 69 29.44 -2.02 12.07
C GLY A 69 29.04 -0.58 12.38
N GLY A 70 27.73 -0.31 12.43
CA GLY A 70 27.15 0.93 12.95
C GLY A 70 25.67 0.71 13.27
N ASN A 71 25.43 0.05 14.39
CA ASN A 71 24.13 -0.41 14.89
C ASN A 71 23.42 0.74 15.64
N ALA A 72 22.21 1.16 15.25
CA ALA A 72 21.18 1.71 16.15
C ALA A 72 19.90 2.13 15.41
N GLY A 73 18.77 1.54 15.81
CA GLY A 73 17.43 2.06 15.52
C GLY A 73 16.65 1.19 14.54
N GLY A 74 15.88 0.24 15.08
CA GLY A 74 14.94 -0.58 14.32
C GLY A 74 13.95 0.28 13.54
N ARG A 75 14.27 0.56 12.28
CA ARG A 75 13.32 1.03 11.29
C ARG A 75 12.93 -0.20 10.52
N THR A 76 11.68 -0.62 10.70
CA THR A 76 11.04 -1.64 9.87
C THR A 76 11.42 -1.37 8.42
N ALA A 77 12.06 -2.35 7.79
CA ALA A 77 12.55 -2.22 6.43
C ALA A 77 11.35 -1.99 5.51
N ILE A 78 11.12 -0.73 5.15
CA ILE A 78 10.17 -0.37 4.11
C ILE A 78 10.69 -1.03 2.84
N THR A 79 9.98 -2.04 2.35
CA THR A 79 10.31 -2.71 1.10
C THR A 79 10.46 -1.64 0.01
N GLU A 80 11.50 -1.75 -0.81
CA GLU A 80 11.88 -0.74 -1.82
C GLU A 80 10.75 -0.36 -2.79
N SER A 81 9.75 -1.25 -2.93
CA SER A 81 8.50 -1.02 -3.68
C SER A 81 7.52 -0.08 -2.97
N LEU A 82 7.45 -0.09 -1.64
CA LEU A 82 6.61 0.78 -0.82
C LEU A 82 7.19 2.20 -0.72
N GLY A 83 8.52 2.32 -0.60
CA GLY A 83 9.20 3.62 -0.57
C GLY A 83 9.15 4.41 -1.88
N ARG A 84 8.92 3.73 -3.01
CA ARG A 84 8.80 4.34 -4.35
C ARG A 84 7.36 4.72 -4.75
N SER A 85 6.37 4.44 -3.90
CA SER A 85 4.98 4.80 -4.17
C SER A 85 4.76 6.31 -4.08
N ALA A 86 4.07 6.91 -5.07
CA ALA A 86 3.69 8.32 -5.08
C ALA A 86 2.83 8.74 -3.87
N LEU A 87 2.25 7.77 -3.15
CA LEU A 87 1.54 7.95 -1.88
C LEU A 87 2.45 8.25 -0.68
N VAL A 88 3.71 7.82 -0.71
CA VAL A 88 4.70 8.07 0.36
C VAL A 88 5.48 9.36 0.11
N LYS A 89 5.65 9.76 -1.16
CA LYS A 89 6.42 10.95 -1.57
C LYS A 89 5.67 12.28 -1.38
N ARG A 90 4.34 12.27 -1.19
CA ARG A 90 3.53 13.45 -0.77
C ARG A 90 3.42 13.54 0.75
N GLY A 91 4.53 13.33 1.46
CA GLY A 91 4.59 13.58 2.89
C GLY A 91 4.22 15.04 3.20
N SER A 92 3.27 15.20 4.12
CA SER A 92 2.96 16.40 4.92
C SER A 92 1.65 17.18 4.65
N GLU A 93 0.95 17.05 3.51
CA GLU A 93 -0.27 17.88 3.30
C GLU A 93 -1.58 17.11 3.05
N GLY A 94 -1.55 15.85 2.59
CA GLY A 94 -2.76 15.10 2.25
C GLY A 94 -2.92 13.80 3.06
N MET A 95 -4.18 13.38 3.31
CA MET A 95 -4.46 12.05 3.88
C MET A 95 -4.02 10.96 2.90
N SER A 96 -3.27 9.98 3.37
CA SER A 96 -2.97 8.79 2.55
C SER A 96 -4.21 7.90 2.45
N VAL A 97 -4.43 7.29 1.29
CA VAL A 97 -5.56 6.37 1.08
C VAL A 97 -5.48 5.19 2.05
N ARG A 98 -4.28 4.66 2.29
CA ARG A 98 -4.06 3.54 3.20
C ARG A 98 -4.51 3.86 4.62
N GLU A 99 -4.03 4.96 5.18
CA GLU A 99 -4.38 5.34 6.56
C GLU A 99 -5.86 5.69 6.68
N ALA A 100 -6.42 6.39 5.69
CA ALA A 100 -7.85 6.68 5.64
C ALA A 100 -8.70 5.39 5.62
N THR A 101 -8.28 4.38 4.85
CA THR A 101 -8.92 3.07 4.82
C THR A 101 -8.84 2.35 6.17
N ILE A 102 -7.69 2.39 6.86
CA ILE A 102 -7.56 1.81 8.19
C ILE A 102 -8.53 2.48 9.15
N ILE A 103 -8.53 3.81 9.22
CA ILE A 103 -9.44 4.57 10.10
C ILE A 103 -10.90 4.25 9.79
N ALA A 104 -11.28 4.20 8.51
CA ALA A 104 -12.65 3.86 8.15
C ALA A 104 -13.03 2.44 8.57
N ALA A 105 -12.14 1.46 8.41
CA ALA A 105 -12.40 0.10 8.87
C ALA A 105 -12.63 0.06 10.38
N LEU A 106 -11.84 0.79 11.17
CA LEU A 106 -12.03 0.86 12.63
C LEU A 106 -13.35 1.52 13.04
N VAL A 107 -13.77 2.57 12.31
CA VAL A 107 -15.06 3.24 12.56
C VAL A 107 -16.25 2.35 12.20
N ASN A 108 -16.17 1.63 11.07
CA ASN A 108 -17.28 0.79 10.61
C ASN A 108 -17.34 -0.57 11.34
N HIS A 109 -16.19 -1.06 11.82
CA HIS A 109 -16.07 -2.33 12.54
C HIS A 109 -15.38 -2.13 13.90
N PRO A 110 -16.08 -1.54 14.90
CA PRO A 110 -15.46 -1.27 16.21
C PRO A 110 -14.93 -2.52 16.91
N ALA A 111 -15.52 -3.69 16.66
CA ALA A 111 -15.04 -4.97 17.19
C ALA A 111 -13.59 -5.30 16.81
N LEU A 112 -13.10 -4.79 15.67
CA LEU A 112 -11.68 -4.97 15.28
C LEU A 112 -10.72 -4.29 16.24
N ILE A 113 -11.19 -3.25 16.96
CA ILE A 113 -10.36 -2.52 17.90
C ILE A 113 -10.16 -3.34 19.17
N ASP A 114 -11.20 -4.02 19.67
CA ASP A 114 -11.08 -4.90 20.83
C ASP A 114 -10.12 -6.07 20.55
N GLU A 115 -10.23 -6.67 19.37
CA GLU A 115 -9.36 -7.78 18.94
C GLU A 115 -7.90 -7.36 18.75
N ASN A 116 -7.65 -6.09 18.38
CA ASN A 116 -6.33 -5.59 17.99
C ASN A 116 -5.91 -4.35 18.79
N PHE A 117 -6.35 -4.24 20.05
CA PHE A 117 -6.24 -3.01 20.84
C PHE A 117 -4.80 -2.46 20.88
N GLU A 118 -3.81 -3.29 21.18
CA GLU A 118 -2.40 -2.88 21.22
C GLU A 118 -1.93 -2.28 19.88
N HIS A 119 -2.32 -2.88 18.77
CA HIS A 119 -1.93 -2.39 17.43
C HIS A 119 -2.64 -1.10 17.06
N VAL A 120 -3.90 -0.94 17.49
CA VAL A 120 -4.67 0.27 17.23
C VAL A 120 -4.18 1.41 18.12
N GLU A 121 -3.98 1.19 19.42
CA GLU A 121 -3.47 2.20 20.35
C GLU A 121 -2.17 2.84 19.87
N PHE A 122 -1.22 2.02 19.37
CA PHE A 122 0.07 2.49 18.85
C PHE A 122 0.08 2.78 17.34
N LEU A 123 -1.09 2.92 16.70
CA LEU A 123 -1.19 3.19 15.27
C LEU A 123 -0.55 4.55 14.92
N ASP A 124 0.60 4.49 14.23
CA ASP A 124 1.28 5.68 13.74
C ASP A 124 0.68 6.14 12.40
N LEU A 125 0.16 7.37 12.41
CA LEU A 125 -0.49 8.02 11.29
C LEU A 125 0.34 9.22 10.87
N ALA A 126 0.56 9.45 9.58
CA ALA A 126 1.30 10.62 9.12
C ALA A 126 0.43 11.90 9.19
N ASN A 127 -0.87 11.77 8.94
CA ASN A 127 -1.79 12.92 8.82
C ASN A 127 -2.43 13.32 10.16
N THR A 128 -2.40 14.61 10.49
CA THR A 128 -2.94 15.14 11.76
C THR A 128 -4.44 14.99 11.91
N ASP A 129 -5.20 15.07 10.82
CA ASP A 129 -6.65 14.90 10.85
C ASP A 129 -7.02 13.45 11.16
N LEU A 130 -6.29 12.49 10.58
CA LEU A 130 -6.45 11.08 10.90
C LEU A 130 -6.05 10.76 12.34
N LYS A 131 -5.00 11.41 12.88
CA LYS A 131 -4.66 11.30 14.31
C LYS A 131 -5.80 11.77 15.22
N ARG A 132 -6.48 12.86 14.86
CA ARG A 132 -7.62 13.38 15.62
C ARG A 132 -8.81 12.41 15.59
N LEU A 133 -9.11 11.84 14.43
CA LEU A 133 -10.13 10.79 14.32
C LEU A 133 -9.75 9.56 15.15
N HIS A 134 -8.49 9.13 15.09
CA HIS A 134 -7.99 8.00 15.87
C HIS A 134 -8.17 8.22 17.38
N ALA A 135 -7.79 9.40 17.89
CA ALA A 135 -7.99 9.75 19.29
C ALA A 135 -9.47 9.76 19.69
N ALA A 136 -10.36 10.26 18.82
CA ALA A 136 -11.80 10.25 19.07
C ALA A 136 -12.39 8.83 19.13
N ILE A 137 -11.87 7.90 18.32
CA ILE A 137 -12.27 6.49 18.34
C ILE A 137 -11.85 5.84 19.67
N LEU A 138 -10.60 6.04 20.10
CA LEU A 138 -10.12 5.51 21.39
C LEU A 138 -10.88 6.10 22.58
N ASP A 139 -11.21 7.40 22.52
CA ASP A 139 -12.02 8.05 23.55
C ASP A 139 -13.45 7.49 23.60
N ALA A 140 -14.06 7.20 22.43
CA ALA A 140 -15.36 6.55 22.36
C ALA A 140 -15.35 5.15 23.00
N MET A 141 -14.26 4.39 22.80
CA MET A 141 -14.10 3.08 23.44
C MET A 141 -13.94 3.16 24.95
N ALA A 142 -13.14 4.12 25.43
CA ALA A 142 -12.92 4.31 26.86
C ALA A 142 -14.22 4.62 27.63
N HIS A 143 -15.22 5.18 26.94
CA HIS A 143 -16.53 5.51 27.50
C HIS A 143 -17.63 4.46 27.16
N ASP A 144 -17.26 3.28 26.66
CA ASP A 144 -18.21 2.22 26.24
C ASP A 144 -19.23 2.70 25.19
N MET A 145 -18.84 3.71 24.40
CA MET A 145 -19.66 4.31 23.33
C MET A 145 -19.31 3.78 21.94
N ALA A 146 -18.42 2.79 21.84
CA ALA A 146 -17.96 2.18 20.60
C ALA A 146 -18.62 0.82 20.30
N ASN A 147 -19.80 0.56 20.85
CA ASN A 147 -20.49 -0.73 20.69
C ASN A 147 -21.12 -0.93 19.30
N ASP A 148 -21.30 0.16 18.55
CA ASP A 148 -21.83 0.13 17.19
C ASP A 148 -21.21 1.28 16.38
N ARG A 149 -21.11 1.07 15.06
CA ARG A 149 -20.66 2.05 14.07
C ARG A 149 -21.36 3.40 14.23
N ASP A 150 -22.68 3.39 14.39
CA ASP A 150 -23.45 4.64 14.45
C ASP A 150 -23.12 5.43 15.73
N ALA A 151 -22.81 4.74 16.83
CA ALA A 151 -22.37 5.37 18.07
C ALA A 151 -20.97 6.00 17.95
N VAL A 152 -20.06 5.33 17.23
CA VAL A 152 -18.73 5.88 16.90
C VAL A 152 -18.84 7.11 16.01
N ILE A 153 -19.67 7.06 14.95
CA ILE A 153 -19.92 8.21 14.07
C ILE A 153 -20.53 9.38 14.85
N ALA A 154 -21.53 9.12 15.70
CA ALA A 154 -22.12 10.16 16.55
C ALA A 154 -21.10 10.79 17.52
N THR A 155 -20.11 10.02 17.97
CA THR A 155 -19.03 10.53 18.83
C THR A 155 -18.05 11.39 18.04
N ILE A 156 -17.70 10.98 16.82
CA ILE A 156 -16.90 11.77 15.88
C ILE A 156 -17.58 13.11 15.55
N GLU A 157 -18.90 13.09 15.34
CA GLU A 157 -19.69 14.30 15.09
C GLU A 157 -19.74 15.22 16.31
N ARG A 158 -20.00 14.68 17.51
CA ARG A 158 -19.96 15.44 18.77
C ARG A 158 -18.58 16.05 19.04
N ALA A 159 -17.51 15.37 18.66
CA ALA A 159 -16.14 15.87 18.75
C ALA A 159 -15.78 16.92 17.69
N GLY A 160 -16.68 17.23 16.75
CA GLY A 160 -16.46 18.23 15.70
C GLY A 160 -15.61 17.74 14.52
N TYR A 161 -15.40 16.43 14.38
CA TYR A 161 -14.57 15.84 13.32
C TYR A 161 -15.38 15.32 12.13
N GLY A 162 -16.68 15.64 12.03
CA GLY A 162 -17.56 15.19 10.95
C GLY A 162 -17.08 15.56 9.54
N GLU A 163 -16.52 16.77 9.36
CA GLU A 163 -15.96 17.19 8.06
C GLU A 163 -14.71 16.39 7.67
N ILE A 164 -13.91 15.99 8.66
CA ILE A 164 -12.74 15.14 8.45
C ILE A 164 -13.21 13.76 8.00
N TRP A 165 -14.20 13.20 8.70
CA TRP A 165 -14.79 11.91 8.36
C TRP A 165 -15.40 11.91 6.95
N ALA A 166 -16.12 12.97 6.57
CA ALA A 166 -16.67 13.11 5.21
C ALA A 166 -15.56 13.10 4.14
N ARG A 167 -14.42 13.76 4.40
CA ARG A 167 -13.25 13.71 3.49
C ARG A 167 -12.64 12.31 3.40
N VAL A 168 -12.56 11.58 4.52
CA VAL A 168 -12.11 10.17 4.54
C VAL A 168 -13.02 9.31 3.66
N VAL A 169 -14.34 9.39 3.85
CA VAL A 169 -15.32 8.63 3.07
C VAL A 169 -15.22 8.98 1.57
N ALA A 170 -15.10 10.28 1.24
CA ALA A 170 -14.94 10.72 -0.15
C ALA A 170 -13.66 10.18 -0.80
N LEU A 171 -12.54 10.17 -0.05
CA LEU A 171 -11.26 9.64 -0.52
C LEU A 171 -11.35 8.14 -0.80
N ILE A 172 -11.98 7.37 0.09
CA ILE A 172 -12.17 5.92 -0.04
C ILE A 172 -13.05 5.59 -1.25
N LYS A 173 -14.17 6.32 -1.42
CA LYS A 173 -15.04 6.18 -2.59
C LYS A 173 -14.29 6.46 -3.89
N ARG A 174 -13.50 7.54 -3.94
CA ARG A 174 -12.68 7.87 -5.12
C ARG A 174 -11.63 6.81 -5.42
N ALA A 175 -11.05 6.21 -4.38
CA ALA A 175 -10.06 5.13 -4.50
C ALA A 175 -10.67 3.75 -4.76
N ARG A 176 -12.00 3.64 -4.87
CA ARG A 176 -12.75 2.38 -5.02
C ARG A 176 -12.45 1.36 -3.92
N GLN A 177 -12.21 1.82 -2.69
CA GLN A 177 -11.98 0.98 -1.51
C GLN A 177 -13.26 0.82 -0.68
N TRP A 178 -14.39 0.63 -1.36
CA TRP A 178 -15.73 0.50 -0.77
C TRP A 178 -15.90 -0.61 0.29
N PRO A 179 -15.17 -1.75 0.26
CA PRO A 179 -15.29 -2.75 1.33
C PRO A 179 -14.85 -2.27 2.72
N ALA A 180 -14.20 -1.12 2.82
CA ALA A 180 -13.87 -0.51 4.12
C ALA A 180 -15.00 0.35 4.70
N LEU A 181 -16.09 0.55 3.95
CA LEU A 181 -17.28 1.31 4.36
C LEU A 181 -18.48 0.43 4.73
N GLU A 182 -18.42 -0.84 4.37
CA GLU A 182 -19.38 -1.90 4.67
C GLU A 182 -18.85 -2.69 5.86
#